data_AF-A0A977PXD0-F1
#
_entry.id   AF-A0A977PXD0-F1
#
_cell.length_a   1.000
_cell.length_b   1.000
_cell.length_c   1.000
_cell.angle_alpha   90.00
_cell.angle_beta   90.00
_cell.angle_gamma   90.00
#
_symmetry.space_group_name_H-M   'P 1'
#
loop_
_entity.id
_entity.type
_entity.pdbx_description
1 polymer ?
#
loop_
_entity_poly.entity_id
_entity_poly.type
_entity_poly.pdbx_seq_one_letter_code
_entity_poly.pdbx_strand_id
1 'polypeptide(L)' 'MSLEATYEQGTLRLSQPITLEEGSKVQVIIIPLESNEQPKRTLEILKKIAELPLEGKIDTFDGKDHDQILYC' A
#
# COMPACT_ATOMS: atom_id res chain seq x y z
N MET A 1 -23.92 -11.44 -13.87
CA MET A 1 -22.56 -10.88 -13.83
C MET A 1 -22.49 -9.88 -12.69
N SER A 2 -21.54 -10.04 -11.77
CA SER A 2 -21.26 -9.06 -10.72
C SER A 2 -20.20 -8.08 -11.22
N LEU A 3 -20.44 -6.79 -11.05
CA LEU A 3 -19.50 -5.72 -11.41
C LEU A 3 -18.76 -5.27 -10.16
N GLU A 4 -17.46 -5.03 -10.29
CA GLU A 4 -16.64 -4.49 -9.21
C GLU A 4 -16.72 -2.96 -9.19
N ALA A 5 -16.86 -2.40 -7.99
CA ALA A 5 -16.92 -0.95 -7.77
C ALA A 5 -16.21 -0.59 -6.45
N THR A 6 -15.59 0.58 -6.44
CA THR A 6 -14.99 1.17 -5.24
C THR A 6 -15.87 2.29 -4.71
N TYR A 7 -16.06 2.35 -3.40
CA TYR A 7 -16.74 3.47 -2.75
C TYR A 7 -15.74 4.56 -2.38
N GLU A 8 -15.82 5.70 -3.04
CA GLU A 8 -14.94 6.86 -2.79
C GLU A 8 -15.79 8.14 -2.65
N GLN A 9 -15.57 8.88 -1.57
CA GLN A 9 -16.19 10.20 -1.35
C GLN A 9 -17.73 10.23 -1.49
N GLY A 10 -18.42 9.18 -1.05
CA GLY A 10 -19.88 9.12 -1.17
C GLY A 10 -20.40 8.54 -2.49
N THR A 11 -19.52 8.20 -3.43
CA THR A 11 -19.86 7.73 -4.78
C THR A 11 -19.36 6.31 -5.02
N LEU A 12 -20.22 5.45 -5.59
CA LEU A 12 -19.82 4.13 -6.09
C LEU A 12 -19.26 4.29 -7.51
N ARG A 13 -17.96 4.04 -7.68
CA ARG A 13 -17.28 4.12 -8.96
C ARG A 13 -17.00 2.71 -9.48
N LEU A 14 -17.58 2.36 -10.61
CA LEU A 14 -17.30 1.09 -11.28
C LEU A 14 -15.84 1.04 -11.75
N SER A 15 -15.19 -0.11 -11.58
CA SER A 15 -13.80 -0.32 -12.03
C SER A 15 -13.68 -0.33 -13.55
N GLN A 16 -14.76 -0.70 -14.24
CA GLN A 16 -14.85 -0.70 -15.69
C GLN A 16 -16.13 0.00 -16.14
N PRO A 17 -16.08 0.79 -17.24
CA PRO A 17 -17.28 1.38 -17.80
C PRO A 17 -18.22 0.28 -18.29
N ILE A 18 -19.51 0.49 -18.09
CA ILE A 18 -20.56 -0.39 -18.61
C ILE A 18 -21.43 0.38 -19.59
N THR A 19 -21.84 -0.27 -20.66
CA THR A 19 -22.79 0.31 -21.61
C THR A 19 -24.20 -0.09 -21.18
N LEU A 20 -24.99 0.90 -20.78
CA LEU A 20 -26.42 0.76 -20.49
C LEU A 20 -27.19 1.76 -21.33
N GLU A 21 -28.39 1.39 -21.75
CA GLU A 21 -29.28 2.31 -22.47
C GLU A 21 -29.73 3.43 -21.53
N GLU A 22 -29.80 4.65 -22.03
CA GLU A 22 -30.27 5.79 -21.24
C GLU A 22 -31.68 5.51 -20.69
N GLY A 23 -31.90 5.77 -19.40
CA GLY A 23 -33.16 5.48 -18.71
C GLY A 23 -33.28 4.04 -18.16
N SER A 24 -32.25 3.20 -18.34
CA SER A 24 -32.21 1.87 -17.73
C SER A 24 -32.24 1.94 -16.20
N LYS A 25 -33.14 1.17 -15.58
CA LYS A 25 -33.17 0.99 -14.11
C LYS A 25 -32.19 -0.12 -13.73
N VAL A 26 -31.34 0.15 -12.75
CA VAL A 26 -30.40 -0.83 -12.20
C VAL A 26 -30.73 -1.13 -10.75
N GLN A 27 -30.57 -2.39 -10.34
CA GLN A 27 -30.63 -2.80 -8.95
C GLN A 27 -29.20 -2.84 -8.40
N VAL A 28 -28.95 -2.11 -7.31
CA VAL A 28 -27.65 -2.09 -6.64
C VAL A 28 -27.78 -2.85 -5.32
N ILE A 29 -26.97 -3.89 -5.15
CA ILE A 29 -26.88 -4.65 -3.90
C ILE A 29 -25.53 -4.30 -3.27
N ILE A 30 -25.55 -3.62 -2.12
CA ILE A 30 -24.35 -3.25 -1.38
C ILE A 30 -24.12 -4.34 -0.33
N ILE A 31 -23.03 -5.08 -0.48
CA ILE A 31 -22.58 -6.04 0.51
C ILE A 31 -21.33 -5.43 1.17
N PRO A 32 -21.43 -4.91 2.40
CA PRO A 32 -20.25 -4.43 3.11
C PRO A 32 -19.33 -5.61 3.34
N LEU A 33 -18.21 -5.64 2.62
CA LEU A 33 -17.12 -6.55 2.95
C LEU A 33 -16.48 -5.97 4.20
N GLU A 34 -16.59 -6.66 5.33
CA GLU A 34 -15.78 -6.35 6.50
C GLU A 34 -14.33 -6.39 6.04
N SER A 35 -13.72 -5.21 5.91
CA SER A 35 -12.33 -5.07 5.51
C SER A 35 -11.51 -5.71 6.63
N ASN A 36 -11.18 -6.99 6.47
CA ASN A 36 -10.22 -7.67 7.34
C ASN A 36 -8.80 -7.11 7.13
N GLU A 37 -8.63 -6.21 6.16
CA GLU A 37 -7.57 -5.23 6.18
C GLU A 37 -7.88 -4.19 7.26
N GLN A 38 -7.63 -4.58 8.52
CA GLN A 38 -7.25 -3.60 9.52
C GLN A 38 -6.17 -2.72 8.87
N PRO A 39 -6.32 -1.39 8.89
CA PRO A 39 -5.22 -0.52 8.49
C PRO A 39 -4.03 -0.95 9.34
N LYS A 40 -3.01 -1.57 8.73
CA LYS A 40 -1.80 -2.00 9.44
C LYS A 40 -1.34 -0.79 10.21
N ARG A 41 -1.57 -0.81 11.53
CA ARG A 41 -1.28 0.34 12.40
C ARG A 41 0.16 0.69 12.10
N THR A 42 0.49 1.96 11.95
CA THR A 42 1.85 2.42 11.61
C THR A 42 2.94 1.69 12.39
N LEU A 43 2.65 1.32 13.66
CA LEU A 43 3.46 0.46 14.51
C LEU A 43 3.82 -0.93 13.92
N GLU A 44 2.90 -1.62 13.26
CA GLU A 44 3.12 -2.92 12.61
C GLU A 44 4.03 -2.79 11.39
N ILE A 45 3.92 -1.69 10.66
CA ILE A 45 4.82 -1.38 9.52
C ILE A 45 6.22 -1.07 10.04
N LEU A 46 6.33 -0.22 11.07
CA LEU A 46 7.61 0.11 11.71
C LEU A 46 8.29 -1.12 12.31
N LYS A 47 7.51 -2.03 12.93
CA LYS A 47 8.04 -3.29 13.45
C LYS A 47 8.63 -4.15 12.34
N LYS A 48 7.93 -4.31 11.21
CA LYS A 48 8.44 -5.04 10.05
C LYS A 48 9.70 -4.44 9.45
N ILE A 49 9.83 -3.11 9.44
CA ILE A 49 11.04 -2.41 8.96
C ILE A 49 12.22 -2.70 9.90
N ALA A 50 12.01 -2.69 11.22
CA ALA A 50 13.05 -3.00 12.20
C ALA A 50 13.49 -4.46 12.20
N GLU A 51 12.63 -5.37 11.73
CA GLU A 51 12.92 -6.81 11.58
C GLU A 51 13.70 -7.14 10.30
N LEU A 52 13.89 -6.17 9.39
CA LEU A 52 14.70 -6.39 8.20
C LEU A 52 16.17 -6.57 8.62
N PRO A 53 16.88 -7.59 8.09
CA PRO A 53 18.30 -7.73 8.33
C PRO A 53 19.01 -6.50 7.78
N LEU A 54 19.91 -5.92 8.58
CA LEU A 54 20.77 -4.84 8.11
C LEU A 54 21.65 -5.40 6.99
N GLU A 55 21.43 -4.96 5.75
CA GLU A 55 22.33 -5.27 4.64
C GLU A 55 23.65 -4.52 4.85
N GLY A 56 24.70 -5.30 5.11
CA GLY A 56 26.05 -4.81 5.26
C GLY A 56 26.85 -5.73 6.16
N LYS A 57 28.05 -6.11 5.72
CA LYS A 57 29.05 -6.52 6.69
C LYS A 57 29.19 -5.36 7.67
N ILE A 58 29.27 -5.66 8.96
CA ILE A 58 29.83 -4.74 9.94
C ILE A 58 31.34 -4.70 9.64
N ASP A 59 31.69 -4.19 8.46
CA ASP A 59 33.06 -3.90 8.12
C ASP A 59 33.49 -2.89 9.17
N THR A 60 34.62 -3.16 9.80
CA THR A 60 35.25 -2.36 10.85
C THR A 60 35.79 -1.05 10.28
N PHE A 61 34.98 -0.37 9.48
CA PHE A 61 35.28 0.92 8.90
C PHE A 61 35.08 1.97 9.99
N ASP A 62 36.17 2.27 10.69
CA ASP A 62 36.25 3.34 11.68
C ASP A 62 36.38 4.68 10.95
N GLY A 63 35.77 5.74 11.46
CA GLY A 63 35.82 7.07 10.84
C GLY A 63 37.24 7.62 10.62
N LYS A 64 38.25 7.03 11.26
CA LYS A 64 39.68 7.31 11.02
C LYS A 64 40.19 6.85 9.66
N ASP A 65 39.60 5.82 9.04
CA ASP A 65 39.97 5.37 7.69
C ASP A 65 39.57 6.40 6.61
N HIS A 66 38.57 7.24 6.89
CA HIS A 66 38.11 8.28 5.97
C HIS A 66 39.18 9.34 5.71
N ASP A 67 39.95 9.72 6.74
CA ASP A 67 41.01 10.73 6.62
C ASP A 67 42.22 10.21 5.85
N GLN A 68 42.46 8.89 5.83
CA GLN A 68 43.61 8.32 5.12
C GLN A 68 43.39 8.26 3.60
N ILE A 69 42.14 8.14 3.14
CA ILE A 69 41.79 8.06 1.72
C ILE A 69 41.84 9.44 1.04
N LEU A 70 41.56 10.52 1.79
CA LEU A 70 41.43 11.86 1.22
C LEU A 70 42.73 12.67 1.16
N TYR A 71 43.79 12.24 1.85
CA TYR A 71 45.05 13.00 1.97
C TYR A 71 46.29 12.22 1.51
N CYS A 72 46.14 11.27 0.58
CA CYS A 72 47.28 10.68 -0.14
C CYS A 72 48.02 11.72 -1.00
#